data_AF-A0A162QZP8-F1
#
_entry.id   AF-A0A162QZP8-F1
#
_cell.length_a   1.000
_cell.length_b   1.000
_cell.length_c   1.000
_cell.angle_alpha   90.00
_cell.angle_beta   90.00
_cell.angle_gamma   90.00
#
_symmetry.space_group_name_H-M   'P 1'
#
loop_
_entity.id
_entity.type
_entity.pdbx_description
1 polymer ?
#
loop_
_entity_poly.entity_id
_entity_poly.type
_entity_poly.pdbx_seq_one_letter_code
_entity_poly.pdbx_strand_id
1 'polypeptide(L)'
;MKERCRPFLHYATLPISKPDRPENGARYINPEEVDRFEAASETGGVWLKSGPLSEFITYNPDAALLTNHSELNRHIQQIIANLKGELAAIEIRLEALAAIEDGQSYDTKLFDYEFDIQISQVATIGQLKTAISCILQRDNKIAMLRSDIGKLERELGELQQQFNLRYKEPEIVERDLKKIREQWIRRLNKLSNYSGQKAGELKSLQREIETTSKELDRIMEDVTAMQEDFNQLNTDFYKTFFTNIAEFNDETRELSTLNKLYENAYESYKHNYIEITTAFEETKGEKNAEVTFEIQKRTYSFRTLERALLSNKIRTTDDIATALQEANNNRTQIADNIRDSLIKIFSRTSEGYNKYKTQVQTINTFFVNRKISGKYNFSIVFDPNPNVRIGDIEKMAYDVRQAATRGELQFDHSITEFLQEFFRKMAKLKDIVPIAQLLDPRTYFHLSTKLEDELGEDISGSTGESYSAIALLGVARLSTQRTKQKGLRFIILEELGSMDNTNFNIFPAIAEEFQYQIITMAPHTFNIGLSDEWYAHYLIKGRANDKINHYPCSSFFRTKDVNEDLGAYLNKVTA
;
A
#
# COMPACT_ATOMS: atom_id res chain seq x y z
N MET A 1 -99.34 -11.55 21.72
CA MET A 1 -98.53 -10.59 22.52
C MET A 1 -97.01 -10.78 22.38
N LYS A 2 -96.48 -12.01 22.36
CA LYS A 2 -95.02 -12.28 22.33
C LYS A 2 -94.25 -11.72 21.11
N GLU A 3 -94.88 -11.65 19.93
CA GLU A 3 -94.21 -11.14 18.71
C GLU A 3 -94.16 -9.62 18.61
N ARG A 4 -95.10 -8.91 19.26
CA ARG A 4 -95.14 -7.43 19.25
C ARG A 4 -94.12 -6.79 20.17
N CYS A 5 -93.62 -7.44 21.22
CA CYS A 5 -92.67 -6.81 22.15
C CYS A 5 -91.24 -6.67 21.61
N ARG A 6 -90.84 -7.45 20.61
CA ARG A 6 -89.44 -7.52 20.14
C ARG A 6 -89.01 -6.30 19.32
N PRO A 7 -89.83 -5.75 18.40
CA PRO A 7 -89.47 -4.52 17.69
C PRO A 7 -89.45 -3.28 18.61
N PHE A 8 -90.26 -3.26 19.66
CA PHE A 8 -90.27 -2.15 20.65
C PHE A 8 -88.96 -2.07 21.43
N LEU A 9 -88.34 -3.20 21.76
CA LEU A 9 -87.02 -3.23 22.42
C LEU A 9 -85.91 -2.67 21.53
N HIS A 10 -86.00 -2.84 20.20
CA HIS A 10 -85.04 -2.27 19.26
C HIS A 10 -85.13 -0.74 19.20
N TYR A 11 -86.33 -0.18 19.33
CA TYR A 11 -86.55 1.27 19.32
C TYR A 11 -86.54 1.93 20.71
N ALA A 12 -86.49 1.15 21.79
CA ALA A 12 -86.43 1.66 23.16
C ALA A 12 -85.16 2.48 23.46
N THR A 13 -84.13 2.34 22.63
CA THR A 13 -82.88 3.11 22.72
C THR A 13 -82.89 4.38 21.87
N LEU A 14 -83.95 4.64 21.08
CA LEU A 14 -84.05 5.86 20.28
C LEU A 14 -84.54 7.05 21.10
N PRO A 15 -84.09 8.27 20.79
CA PRO A 15 -84.67 9.49 21.34
C PRO A 15 -86.17 9.57 21.06
N ILE A 16 -86.96 9.97 22.04
CA ILE A 16 -88.42 10.17 21.91
C ILE A 16 -88.80 11.52 21.30
N SER A 17 -87.81 12.32 20.94
CA SER A 17 -87.95 13.64 20.33
C SER A 17 -86.89 13.84 19.26
N LYS A 18 -87.21 14.70 18.29
CA LYS A 18 -86.29 15.03 17.19
C LYS A 18 -85.00 15.65 17.75
N PRO A 19 -83.81 15.16 17.39
CA PRO A 19 -82.55 15.74 17.84
C PRO A 19 -82.40 17.18 17.33
N ASP A 20 -81.92 18.09 18.19
CA ASP A 20 -81.74 19.51 17.85
C ASP A 20 -80.67 19.75 16.77
N ARG A 21 -79.74 18.81 16.60
CA ARG A 21 -78.70 18.81 15.55
C ARG A 21 -78.63 17.42 14.89
N PRO A 22 -79.49 17.12 13.90
CA PRO A 22 -79.52 15.80 13.28
C PRO A 22 -78.34 15.62 12.32
N GLU A 23 -77.65 14.48 12.45
CA GLU A 23 -76.67 14.01 11.48
C GLU A 23 -77.30 13.04 10.48
N ASN A 24 -76.59 12.73 9.39
CA ASN A 24 -77.10 11.84 8.36
C ASN A 24 -77.33 10.43 8.96
N GLY A 25 -78.58 9.95 8.95
CA GLY A 25 -78.99 8.70 9.60
C GLY A 25 -79.57 8.84 11.01
N ALA A 26 -79.69 10.05 11.56
CA ALA A 26 -80.34 10.28 12.86
C ALA A 26 -81.82 9.86 12.84
N ARG A 27 -82.25 9.11 13.85
CA ARG A 27 -83.61 8.61 14.01
C ARG A 27 -84.14 8.93 15.40
N TYR A 28 -85.44 9.17 15.48
CA TYR A 28 -86.15 9.34 16.73
C TYR A 28 -87.50 8.64 16.60
N ILE A 29 -88.11 8.28 17.72
CA ILE A 29 -89.43 7.64 17.74
C ILE A 29 -90.45 8.62 18.31
N ASN A 30 -91.58 8.79 17.62
CA ASN A 30 -92.71 9.54 18.16
C ASN A 30 -93.60 8.58 18.97
N PRO A 31 -93.71 8.74 20.31
CA PRO A 31 -94.46 7.82 21.18
C PRO A 31 -95.93 7.64 20.79
N GLU A 32 -96.54 8.65 20.16
CA GLU A 32 -97.96 8.62 19.78
C GLU A 32 -98.24 7.80 18.50
N GLU A 33 -97.21 7.45 17.73
CA GLU A 33 -97.33 6.74 16.44
C GLU A 33 -96.84 5.29 16.48
N VAL A 34 -96.35 4.84 17.63
CA VAL A 34 -95.68 3.53 17.81
C VAL A 34 -96.64 2.34 17.58
N ASP A 35 -97.95 2.53 17.77
CA ASP A 35 -98.94 1.47 17.55
C ASP A 35 -99.24 1.18 16.06
N ARG A 36 -98.64 1.94 15.12
CA ARG A 36 -98.91 1.83 13.67
C ARG A 36 -97.91 0.99 12.87
N PHE A 37 -96.95 0.35 13.51
CA PHE A 37 -95.96 -0.47 12.80
C PHE A 37 -96.58 -1.76 12.23
N GLU A 38 -96.39 -1.98 10.92
CA GLU A 38 -96.63 -3.27 10.28
C GLU A 38 -95.33 -4.08 10.32
N ALA A 39 -95.39 -5.30 10.86
CA ALA A 39 -94.23 -6.17 11.03
C ALA A 39 -94.44 -7.50 10.30
N ALA A 40 -93.46 -7.90 9.49
CA ALA A 40 -93.39 -9.20 8.83
C ALA A 40 -92.14 -9.96 9.30
N SER A 41 -92.33 -11.15 9.88
CA SER A 41 -91.23 -11.96 10.39
C SER A 41 -90.51 -12.70 9.26
N GLU A 42 -89.18 -12.73 9.31
CA GLU A 42 -88.32 -13.47 8.37
C GLU A 42 -87.21 -14.20 9.15
N THR A 43 -86.55 -15.18 8.55
CA THR A 43 -85.45 -15.92 9.21
C THR A 43 -84.36 -14.97 9.72
N GLY A 44 -84.16 -14.93 11.03
CA GLY A 44 -83.13 -14.11 11.68
C GLY A 44 -83.55 -12.68 12.08
N GLY A 45 -84.77 -12.25 11.76
CA GLY A 45 -85.23 -10.89 12.11
C GLY A 45 -86.68 -10.58 11.72
N VAL A 46 -87.01 -9.29 11.74
CA VAL A 46 -88.34 -8.77 11.38
C VAL A 46 -88.17 -7.58 10.46
N TRP A 47 -88.89 -7.57 9.34
CA TRP A 47 -89.09 -6.37 8.54
C TRP A 47 -90.17 -5.52 9.18
N LEU A 48 -89.79 -4.31 9.57
CA LEU A 48 -90.70 -3.33 10.13
C LEU A 48 -90.92 -2.21 9.11
N LYS A 49 -92.18 -2.02 8.76
CA LYS A 49 -92.62 -1.01 7.80
C LYS A 49 -93.15 0.20 8.55
N SER A 50 -92.52 1.35 8.30
CA SER A 50 -92.88 2.66 8.83
C SER A 50 -93.16 3.59 7.66
N GLY A 51 -94.43 3.73 7.29
CA GLY A 51 -94.84 4.46 6.08
C GLY A 51 -94.26 3.84 4.79
N PRO A 52 -93.57 4.61 3.93
CA PRO A 52 -92.98 4.10 2.69
C PRO A 52 -91.64 3.37 2.89
N LEU A 53 -91.05 3.40 4.08
CA LEU A 53 -89.76 2.78 4.38
C LEU A 53 -89.95 1.45 5.10
N SER A 54 -89.18 0.45 4.71
CA SER A 54 -89.09 -0.85 5.41
C SER A 54 -87.67 -1.06 5.89
N GLU A 55 -87.52 -1.46 7.14
CA GLU A 55 -86.23 -1.71 7.77
C GLU A 55 -86.19 -3.14 8.32
N PHE A 56 -85.06 -3.82 8.13
CA PHE A 56 -84.83 -5.13 8.70
C PHE A 56 -84.17 -5.01 10.08
N ILE A 57 -84.83 -5.58 11.08
CA ILE A 57 -84.34 -5.62 12.46
C ILE A 57 -83.95 -7.07 12.76
N THR A 58 -82.66 -7.32 12.93
CA THR A 58 -82.16 -8.64 13.37
C THR A 58 -82.64 -8.95 14.79
N TYR A 59 -82.99 -10.21 15.06
CA TYR A 59 -83.31 -10.62 16.42
C TYR A 59 -82.10 -10.45 17.32
N ASN A 60 -82.22 -9.62 18.36
CA ASN A 60 -81.23 -9.57 19.42
C ASN A 60 -81.34 -10.87 20.25
N PRO A 61 -80.29 -11.72 20.29
CA PRO A 61 -80.31 -12.98 21.02
C PRO A 61 -80.56 -12.76 22.53
N ASP A 62 -80.08 -11.65 23.09
CA ASP A 62 -80.29 -11.29 24.49
C ASP A 62 -81.73 -10.84 24.78
N ALA A 63 -82.39 -10.22 23.79
CA ALA A 63 -83.80 -9.85 23.92
C ALA A 63 -84.71 -11.08 24.01
N ALA A 64 -84.30 -12.23 23.44
CA ALA A 64 -85.04 -13.49 23.59
C ALA A 64 -85.01 -14.01 25.04
N LEU A 65 -83.91 -13.77 25.76
CA LEU A 65 -83.72 -14.16 27.16
C LEU A 65 -84.68 -13.42 28.10
N LEU A 66 -85.12 -12.22 27.75
CA LEU A 66 -86.03 -11.38 28.55
C LEU A 66 -87.53 -11.72 28.39
N THR A 67 -87.89 -12.64 27.47
CA THR A 67 -89.29 -12.92 27.13
C THR A 67 -89.98 -14.04 27.93
N ASN A 68 -89.24 -14.77 28.78
CA ASN A 68 -89.78 -15.90 29.56
C ASN A 68 -89.76 -15.61 31.08
N HIS A 69 -90.92 -15.25 31.65
CA HIS A 69 -91.03 -14.82 33.04
C HIS A 69 -90.62 -15.87 34.08
N SER A 70 -90.73 -17.17 33.79
CA SER A 70 -90.36 -18.23 34.74
C SER A 70 -88.85 -18.47 34.86
N GLU A 71 -88.08 -18.05 33.85
CA GLU A 71 -86.62 -18.29 33.73
C GLU A 71 -85.81 -16.98 33.74
N LEU A 72 -86.48 -15.85 33.94
CA LEU A 72 -85.93 -14.50 33.81
C LEU A 72 -84.69 -14.28 34.68
N ASN A 73 -84.68 -14.78 35.93
CA ASN A 73 -83.52 -14.65 36.81
C ASN A 73 -82.27 -15.38 36.27
N ARG A 74 -82.43 -16.59 35.73
CA ARG A 74 -81.31 -17.35 35.14
C ARG A 74 -80.77 -16.65 33.89
N HIS A 75 -81.67 -16.12 33.07
CA HIS A 75 -81.36 -15.38 31.86
C HIS A 75 -80.67 -14.03 32.13
N ILE A 76 -81.11 -13.29 33.16
CA ILE A 76 -80.43 -12.08 33.63
C ILE A 76 -79.01 -12.42 34.10
N GLN A 77 -78.82 -13.52 34.83
CA GLN A 77 -77.47 -13.95 35.25
C GLN A 77 -76.57 -14.30 34.07
N GLN A 78 -77.12 -14.89 33.00
CA GLN A 78 -76.35 -15.15 31.76
C GLN A 78 -75.93 -13.85 31.07
N ILE A 79 -76.83 -12.86 30.97
CA ILE A 79 -76.49 -11.55 30.41
C ILE A 79 -75.42 -10.85 31.26
N ILE A 80 -75.54 -10.89 32.59
CA ILE A 80 -74.53 -10.33 33.51
C ILE A 80 -73.17 -11.03 33.31
N ALA A 81 -73.17 -12.35 33.12
CA ALA A 81 -71.93 -13.10 32.88
C ALA A 81 -71.28 -12.74 31.54
N ASN A 82 -72.08 -12.59 30.47
CA ASN A 82 -71.61 -12.18 29.16
C ASN A 82 -71.02 -10.77 29.21
N LEU A 83 -71.74 -9.81 29.80
CA LEU A 83 -71.27 -8.44 29.96
C LEU A 83 -69.99 -8.35 30.80
N LYS A 84 -69.85 -9.18 31.84
CA LYS A 84 -68.60 -9.27 32.60
C LYS A 84 -67.44 -9.81 31.76
N GLY A 85 -67.71 -10.78 30.89
CA GLY A 85 -66.71 -11.32 29.97
C GLY A 85 -66.24 -10.28 28.95
N GLU A 86 -67.19 -9.53 28.36
CA GLU A 86 -66.87 -8.43 27.44
C GLU A 86 -66.10 -7.30 28.14
N LEU A 87 -66.49 -6.94 29.37
CA LEU A 87 -65.81 -5.93 30.17
C LEU A 87 -64.35 -6.32 30.45
N ALA A 88 -64.11 -7.58 30.85
CA ALA A 88 -62.76 -8.09 31.07
C ALA A 88 -61.90 -8.07 29.78
N ALA A 89 -62.49 -8.40 28.63
CA ALA A 89 -61.79 -8.33 27.34
C ALA A 89 -61.43 -6.89 26.97
N ILE A 90 -62.29 -5.92 27.28
CA ILE A 90 -62.01 -4.49 27.07
C ILE A 90 -60.91 -4.00 28.02
N GLU A 91 -60.93 -4.40 29.29
CA GLU A 91 -59.90 -4.05 30.27
C GLU A 91 -58.51 -4.54 29.84
N ILE A 92 -58.40 -5.79 29.37
CA ILE A 92 -57.13 -6.33 28.84
C ILE A 92 -56.61 -5.51 27.65
N ARG A 93 -57.50 -5.08 26.75
CA ARG A 93 -57.12 -4.23 25.62
C ARG A 93 -56.67 -2.83 26.06
N LEU A 94 -57.30 -2.26 27.08
CA LEU A 94 -56.90 -0.96 27.64
C LEU A 94 -55.52 -1.03 28.31
N GLU A 95 -55.24 -2.09 29.06
CA GLU A 95 -53.91 -2.31 29.64
C GLU A 95 -52.83 -2.48 28.56
N ALA A 96 -53.13 -3.21 27.48
CA ALA A 96 -52.21 -3.35 26.36
C ALA A 96 -51.94 -2.00 25.64
N LEU A 97 -52.95 -1.14 25.50
CA LEU A 97 -52.77 0.21 24.95
C LEU A 97 -51.90 1.10 25.84
N ALA A 98 -52.08 1.03 27.16
CA ALA A 98 -51.22 1.75 28.10
C ALA A 98 -49.76 1.27 28.02
N ALA A 99 -49.55 -0.05 27.90
CA ALA A 99 -48.22 -0.62 27.71
C ALA A 99 -47.55 -0.14 26.41
N ILE A 100 -48.30 0.00 25.31
CA ILE A 100 -47.80 0.56 24.05
C ILE A 100 -47.38 2.03 24.20
N GLU A 101 -48.19 2.82 24.89
CA GLU A 101 -47.90 4.24 25.17
C GLU A 101 -46.61 4.39 26.00
N ASP A 102 -46.39 3.48 26.95
CA ASP A 102 -45.19 3.41 27.80
C ASP A 102 -43.99 2.69 27.14
N GLY A 103 -44.13 2.24 25.89
CA GLY A 103 -43.06 1.57 25.12
C GLY A 103 -42.69 0.17 25.64
N GLN A 104 -43.62 -0.50 26.33
CA GLN A 104 -43.50 -1.85 26.85
C GLN A 104 -44.07 -2.89 25.87
N SER A 105 -43.67 -4.16 26.04
CA SER A 105 -44.19 -5.27 25.21
C SER A 105 -45.66 -5.56 25.48
N TYR A 106 -46.42 -5.88 24.44
CA TYR A 106 -47.84 -6.24 24.52
C TYR A 106 -48.16 -7.47 23.65
N ASP A 107 -49.33 -8.10 23.85
CA ASP A 107 -49.79 -9.22 23.02
C ASP A 107 -50.37 -8.70 21.69
N THR A 108 -49.69 -9.01 20.59
CA THR A 108 -50.06 -8.55 19.24
C THR A 108 -51.38 -9.13 18.73
N LYS A 109 -51.89 -10.21 19.32
CA LYS A 109 -53.17 -10.83 18.94
C LYS A 109 -54.40 -10.06 19.44
N LEU A 110 -54.22 -9.06 20.30
CA LEU A 110 -55.31 -8.28 20.88
C LEU A 110 -55.90 -7.24 19.91
N PHE A 111 -55.16 -6.86 18.86
CA PHE A 111 -55.52 -5.87 17.87
C PHE A 111 -55.33 -6.41 16.45
N ASP A 112 -56.06 -5.82 15.49
CA ASP A 112 -55.94 -6.18 14.07
C ASP A 112 -54.69 -5.58 13.39
N TYR A 113 -53.88 -4.81 14.14
CA TYR A 113 -52.69 -4.09 13.66
C TYR A 113 -51.54 -4.16 14.68
N GLU A 114 -50.31 -4.22 14.18
CA GLU A 114 -49.09 -4.23 15.00
C GLU A 114 -48.54 -2.82 15.25
N PHE A 115 -48.40 -2.43 16.51
CA PHE A 115 -47.85 -1.15 16.94
C PHE A 115 -46.35 -1.25 17.17
N ASP A 116 -45.59 -0.36 16.53
CA ASP A 116 -44.14 -0.25 16.74
C ASP A 116 -43.85 0.53 18.02
N ILE A 117 -43.53 -0.21 19.08
CA ILE A 117 -43.19 0.30 20.42
C ILE A 117 -41.88 1.11 20.45
N GLN A 118 -41.05 1.08 19.40
CA GLN A 118 -39.82 1.89 19.35
C GLN A 118 -40.11 3.36 19.03
N ILE A 119 -41.26 3.65 18.42
CA ILE A 119 -41.68 5.01 18.05
C ILE A 119 -42.14 5.81 19.28
N SER A 120 -42.73 5.16 20.28
CA SER A 120 -43.19 5.81 21.52
C SER A 120 -42.06 6.16 22.50
N GLN A 121 -40.84 5.64 22.29
CA GLN A 121 -39.69 5.99 23.11
C GLN A 121 -39.24 7.44 22.85
N VAL A 122 -39.34 8.28 23.87
CA VAL A 122 -38.99 9.73 23.83
C VAL A 122 -37.57 9.98 23.30
N ALA A 123 -36.62 9.08 23.56
CA ALA A 123 -35.25 9.17 23.04
C ALA A 123 -35.20 9.04 21.49
N THR A 124 -36.00 8.14 20.93
CA THR A 124 -36.10 7.90 19.48
C THR A 124 -36.74 9.10 18.76
N ILE A 125 -37.75 9.72 19.39
CA ILE A 125 -38.38 10.95 18.88
C ILE A 125 -37.38 12.11 18.85
N GLY A 126 -36.53 12.24 19.87
CA GLY A 126 -35.45 13.24 19.91
C GLY A 126 -34.44 13.04 18.77
N GLN A 127 -34.01 11.81 18.54
CA GLN A 127 -33.10 11.46 17.44
C GLN A 127 -33.71 11.73 16.06
N LEU A 128 -34.99 11.40 15.87
CA LEU A 128 -35.73 11.69 14.64
C LEU A 128 -35.81 13.20 14.34
N LYS A 129 -36.09 14.03 15.36
CA LYS A 129 -36.11 15.50 15.22
C LYS A 129 -34.74 16.05 14.80
N THR A 130 -33.66 15.52 15.38
CA THR A 130 -32.30 15.90 14.99
C THR A 130 -32.00 15.47 13.56
N ALA A 131 -32.32 14.23 13.19
CA ALA A 131 -32.11 13.73 11.83
C ALA A 131 -32.85 14.57 10.78
N ILE A 132 -34.12 14.91 11.04
CA ILE A 132 -34.93 15.77 10.16
C ILE A 132 -34.33 17.17 10.07
N SER A 133 -33.87 17.74 11.19
CA SER A 133 -33.21 19.07 11.19
C SER A 133 -31.92 19.05 10.36
N CYS A 134 -31.12 17.99 10.45
CA CYS A 134 -29.92 17.83 9.63
C CYS A 134 -30.25 17.71 8.13
N ILE A 135 -31.32 16.99 7.78
CA ILE A 135 -31.76 16.85 6.38
C ILE A 135 -32.22 18.20 5.83
N LEU A 136 -33.04 18.94 6.58
CA LEU A 136 -33.56 20.25 6.16
C LEU A 136 -32.45 21.31 6.01
N GLN A 137 -31.39 21.23 6.81
CA GLN A 137 -30.26 22.18 6.76
C GLN A 137 -29.16 21.78 5.77
N ARG A 138 -29.23 20.58 5.19
CA ARG A 138 -28.18 20.04 4.32
C ARG A 138 -27.84 20.97 3.16
N ASP A 139 -28.86 21.43 2.44
CA ASP A 139 -28.66 22.20 1.21
C ASP A 139 -28.09 23.60 1.52
N ASN A 140 -28.50 24.20 2.64
CA ASN A 140 -27.91 25.45 3.16
C ASN A 140 -26.43 25.27 3.51
N LYS A 141 -26.08 24.16 4.18
CA LYS A 141 -24.68 23.87 4.53
C LYS A 141 -23.83 23.62 3.28
N ILE A 142 -24.36 22.92 2.29
CA ILE A 142 -23.70 22.71 0.99
C ILE A 142 -23.48 24.06 0.28
N ALA A 143 -24.49 24.93 0.25
CA ALA A 143 -24.37 26.25 -0.36
C ALA A 143 -23.29 27.11 0.32
N MET A 144 -23.26 27.10 1.65
CA MET A 144 -22.24 27.82 2.42
C MET A 144 -20.82 27.30 2.13
N LEU A 145 -20.63 25.97 2.15
CA LEU A 145 -19.33 25.36 1.86
C LEU A 145 -18.87 25.63 0.42
N ARG A 146 -19.79 25.64 -0.56
CA ARG A 146 -19.46 26.01 -1.94
C ARG A 146 -19.04 27.48 -2.07
N SER A 147 -19.69 28.37 -1.32
CA SER A 147 -19.29 29.78 -1.25
C SER A 147 -17.90 29.95 -0.66
N ASP A 148 -17.58 29.22 0.41
CA ASP A 148 -16.26 29.25 1.05
C ASP A 148 -15.16 28.72 0.11
N ILE A 149 -15.43 27.61 -0.59
CA ILE A 149 -14.52 27.09 -1.64
C ILE A 149 -14.26 28.17 -2.70
N GLY A 150 -15.32 28.79 -3.24
CA GLY A 150 -15.17 29.82 -4.28
C GLY A 150 -14.47 31.10 -3.79
N LYS A 151 -14.46 31.37 -2.48
CA LYS A 151 -13.67 32.46 -1.88
C LYS A 151 -12.19 32.06 -1.78
N LEU A 152 -11.91 30.87 -1.27
CA LEU A 152 -10.55 30.33 -1.15
C LEU A 152 -9.86 30.16 -2.51
N GLU A 153 -10.59 29.73 -3.54
CA GLU A 153 -10.07 29.61 -4.91
C GLU A 153 -9.70 30.97 -5.51
N ARG A 154 -10.46 32.04 -5.19
CA ARG A 154 -10.12 33.41 -5.60
C ARG A 154 -8.87 33.91 -4.90
N GLU A 155 -8.78 33.74 -3.58
CA GLU A 155 -7.61 34.13 -2.79
C GLU A 155 -6.35 33.39 -3.27
N LEU A 156 -6.47 32.10 -3.61
CA LEU A 156 -5.39 31.31 -4.22
C LEU A 156 -4.98 31.87 -5.58
N GLY A 157 -5.94 32.23 -6.44
CA GLY A 157 -5.67 32.80 -7.76
C GLY A 157 -4.97 34.16 -7.69
N GLU A 158 -5.37 35.03 -6.77
CA GLU A 158 -4.73 36.33 -6.53
C GLU A 158 -3.28 36.15 -6.03
N LEU A 159 -3.05 35.23 -5.08
CA LEU A 159 -1.71 34.87 -4.62
C LEU A 159 -0.85 34.30 -5.76
N GLN A 160 -1.41 33.42 -6.59
CA GLN A 160 -0.70 32.86 -7.75
C GLN A 160 -0.33 33.91 -8.80
N GLN A 161 -1.08 35.01 -8.94
CA GLN A 161 -0.72 36.11 -9.84
C GLN A 161 0.37 37.02 -9.24
N GLN A 162 0.39 37.20 -7.92
CA GLN A 162 1.43 37.99 -7.24
C GLN A 162 2.81 37.31 -7.31
N PHE A 163 2.85 35.98 -7.23
CA PHE A 163 4.08 35.23 -7.37
C PHE A 163 4.22 34.70 -8.79
N ASN A 164 5.22 35.15 -9.55
CA ASN A 164 5.58 34.57 -10.86
C ASN A 164 6.25 33.19 -10.68
N LEU A 165 5.49 32.22 -10.16
CA LEU A 165 5.98 30.88 -9.82
C LEU A 165 6.04 30.02 -11.08
N ARG A 166 7.17 29.31 -11.21
CA ARG A 166 7.38 28.35 -12.30
C ARG A 166 6.51 27.09 -12.17
N TYR A 167 5.97 26.84 -10.97
CA TYR A 167 5.15 25.67 -10.62
C TYR A 167 3.93 26.09 -9.79
N LYS A 168 2.83 25.33 -9.88
CA LYS A 168 1.54 25.67 -9.24
C LYS A 168 1.39 25.07 -7.84
N GLU A 169 2.18 24.05 -7.52
CA GLU A 169 2.12 23.28 -6.28
C GLU A 169 3.07 23.85 -5.21
N PRO A 170 2.56 24.28 -4.03
CA PRO A 170 3.37 24.90 -2.97
C PRO A 170 4.52 24.02 -2.47
N GLU A 171 4.29 22.71 -2.38
CA GLU A 171 5.27 21.72 -1.90
C GLU A 171 6.48 21.60 -2.84
N ILE A 172 6.26 21.77 -4.15
CA ILE A 172 7.32 21.74 -5.16
C ILE A 172 8.15 23.01 -5.07
N VAL A 173 7.49 24.16 -4.91
CA VAL A 173 8.15 25.46 -4.71
C VAL A 173 9.02 25.43 -3.45
N GLU A 174 8.51 24.92 -2.33
CA GLU A 174 9.27 24.82 -1.08
C GLU A 174 10.49 23.90 -1.24
N ARG A 175 10.33 22.74 -1.88
CA ARG A 175 11.43 21.80 -2.15
C ARG A 175 12.52 22.43 -3.01
N ASP A 176 12.14 23.14 -4.07
CA ASP A 176 13.10 23.77 -4.97
C ASP A 176 13.80 24.97 -4.31
N LEU A 177 13.09 25.77 -3.51
CA LEU A 177 13.71 26.84 -2.71
C LEU A 177 14.72 26.29 -1.71
N LYS A 178 14.42 25.16 -1.04
CA LYS A 178 15.38 24.47 -0.15
C LYS A 178 16.62 24.01 -0.91
N LYS A 179 16.45 23.40 -2.09
CA LYS A 179 17.59 23.00 -2.96
C LYS A 179 18.43 24.18 -3.40
N ILE A 180 17.82 25.27 -3.84
CA ILE A 180 18.53 26.49 -4.26
C ILE A 180 19.31 27.07 -3.08
N ARG A 181 18.70 27.14 -1.88
CA ARG A 181 19.35 27.61 -0.66
C ARG A 181 20.56 26.74 -0.30
N GLU A 182 20.43 25.41 -0.35
CA GLU A 182 21.53 24.50 -0.09
C GLU A 182 22.68 24.68 -1.09
N GLN A 183 22.35 24.81 -2.38
CA GLN A 183 23.37 25.08 -3.41
C GLN A 183 24.06 26.42 -3.19
N TRP A 184 23.31 27.46 -2.82
CA TRP A 184 23.85 28.77 -2.52
C TRP A 184 24.80 28.73 -1.33
N ILE A 185 24.41 28.10 -0.21
CA ILE A 185 25.27 27.93 0.98
C ILE A 185 26.53 27.14 0.63
N ARG A 186 26.42 26.04 -0.14
CA ARG A 186 27.58 25.26 -0.58
C ARG A 186 28.55 26.10 -1.42
N ARG A 187 28.03 26.94 -2.34
CA ARG A 187 28.86 27.84 -3.16
C ARG A 187 29.51 28.93 -2.31
N LEU A 188 28.78 29.49 -1.34
CA LEU A 188 29.31 30.51 -0.43
C LEU A 188 30.46 29.95 0.43
N ASN A 189 30.29 28.73 0.96
CA ASN A 189 31.35 28.04 1.72
C ASN A 189 32.57 27.73 0.85
N LYS A 190 32.36 27.29 -0.40
CA LYS A 190 33.48 27.11 -1.35
C LYS A 190 34.22 28.42 -1.60
N LEU A 191 33.49 29.52 -1.82
CA LEU A 191 34.08 30.84 -2.04
C LEU A 191 34.90 31.29 -0.82
N SER A 192 34.35 31.14 0.39
CA SER A 192 35.03 31.47 1.64
C SER A 192 36.31 30.66 1.83
N ASN A 193 36.27 29.34 1.58
CA ASN A 193 37.45 28.48 1.65
C ASN A 193 38.52 28.87 0.62
N TYR A 194 38.13 29.12 -0.64
CA TYR A 194 39.06 29.58 -1.68
C TYR A 194 39.68 30.93 -1.34
N SER A 195 38.88 31.87 -0.81
CA SER A 195 39.36 33.17 -0.35
C SER A 195 40.36 33.02 0.80
N GLY A 196 40.09 32.13 1.75
CA GLY A 196 40.99 31.83 2.87
C GLY A 196 42.32 31.22 2.41
N GLN A 197 42.27 30.26 1.47
CA GLN A 197 43.47 29.67 0.86
C GLN A 197 44.30 30.71 0.12
N LYS A 198 43.67 31.54 -0.73
CA LYS A 198 44.39 32.58 -1.48
C LYS A 198 44.97 33.66 -0.58
N ALA A 199 44.29 34.03 0.51
CA ALA A 199 44.86 34.93 1.51
C ALA A 199 46.07 34.31 2.24
N GLY A 200 46.02 33.00 2.52
CA GLY A 200 47.15 32.26 3.09
C GLY A 200 48.36 32.19 2.16
N GLU A 201 48.14 31.85 0.88
CA GLU A 201 49.18 31.84 -0.17
C GLU A 201 49.83 33.22 -0.31
N LEU A 202 49.02 34.29 -0.39
CA LEU A 202 49.53 35.67 -0.51
C LEU A 202 50.41 36.06 0.68
N LYS A 203 50.01 35.70 1.89
CA LYS A 203 50.80 35.96 3.11
C LYS A 203 52.10 35.16 3.14
N SER A 204 52.11 33.94 2.60
CA SER A 204 53.32 33.13 2.45
C SER A 204 54.29 33.76 1.46
N LEU A 205 53.80 34.12 0.27
CA LEU A 205 54.58 34.79 -0.78
C LEU A 205 55.18 36.12 -0.32
N GLN A 206 54.42 36.93 0.44
CA GLN A 206 54.95 38.17 1.02
C GLN A 206 56.13 37.94 1.98
N ARG A 207 56.07 36.91 2.82
CA ARG A 207 57.18 36.55 3.72
C ARG A 207 58.40 36.08 2.96
N GLU A 208 58.19 35.32 1.89
CA GLU A 208 59.26 34.82 1.03
C GLU A 208 59.99 35.99 0.35
N ILE A 209 59.24 36.94 -0.23
CA ILE A 209 59.79 38.19 -0.80
C ILE A 209 60.61 38.97 0.24
N GLU A 210 60.08 39.18 1.45
CA GLU A 210 60.82 39.87 2.52
C GLU A 210 62.12 39.15 2.90
N THR A 211 62.12 37.82 2.89
CA THR A 211 63.29 37.01 3.24
C THR A 211 64.35 37.12 2.14
N THR A 212 63.95 36.95 0.88
CA THR A 212 64.85 37.07 -0.27
C THR A 212 65.41 38.48 -0.42
N SER A 213 64.62 39.52 -0.14
CA SER A 213 65.11 40.91 -0.15
C SER A 213 66.22 41.11 0.87
N LYS A 214 66.06 40.60 2.10
CA LYS A 214 67.09 40.70 3.15
C LYS A 214 68.36 39.92 2.81
N GLU A 215 68.24 38.79 2.14
CA GLU A 215 69.40 38.03 1.65
C GLU A 215 70.12 38.79 0.54
N LEU A 216 69.38 39.41 -0.38
CA LEU A 216 69.95 40.22 -1.46
C LEU A 216 70.67 41.46 -0.93
N ASP A 217 70.11 42.13 0.08
CA ASP A 217 70.76 43.25 0.75
C ASP A 217 72.09 42.83 1.39
N ARG A 218 72.13 41.68 2.07
CA ARG A 218 73.38 41.13 2.64
C ARG A 218 74.41 40.81 1.57
N ILE A 219 74.01 40.16 0.48
CA ILE A 219 74.91 39.85 -0.63
C ILE A 219 75.46 41.13 -1.24
N MET A 220 74.63 42.17 -1.39
CA MET A 220 75.09 43.48 -1.87
C MET A 220 76.10 44.13 -0.91
N GLU A 221 75.85 44.09 0.40
CA GLU A 221 76.81 44.57 1.40
C GLU A 221 78.14 43.82 1.32
N ASP A 222 78.10 42.49 1.24
CA ASP A 222 79.31 41.64 1.11
C ASP A 222 80.09 41.94 -0.17
N VAL A 223 79.41 42.05 -1.32
CA VAL A 223 80.05 42.37 -2.61
C VAL A 223 80.67 43.75 -2.57
N THR A 224 80.01 44.73 -1.96
CA THR A 224 80.53 46.10 -1.86
C THR A 224 81.76 46.15 -0.96
N ALA A 225 81.73 45.46 0.18
CA ALA A 225 82.88 45.35 1.08
C ALA A 225 84.07 44.66 0.39
N MET A 226 83.84 43.56 -0.32
CA MET A 226 84.89 42.87 -1.09
C MET A 226 85.48 43.76 -2.19
N GLN A 227 84.65 44.57 -2.86
CA GLN A 227 85.10 45.51 -3.88
C GLN A 227 85.95 46.63 -3.28
N GLU A 228 85.57 47.16 -2.13
CA GLU A 228 86.34 48.17 -1.39
C GLU A 228 87.70 47.61 -0.93
N ASP A 229 87.70 46.42 -0.34
CA ASP A 229 88.92 45.71 0.07
C ASP A 229 89.84 45.46 -1.12
N PHE A 230 89.29 45.00 -2.25
CA PHE A 230 90.05 44.81 -3.49
C PHE A 230 90.67 46.12 -3.98
N ASN A 231 89.90 47.20 -4.05
CA ASN A 231 90.38 48.50 -4.50
C ASN A 231 91.49 49.05 -3.60
N GLN A 232 91.36 48.88 -2.28
CA GLN A 232 92.36 49.31 -1.31
C GLN A 232 93.66 48.51 -1.47
N LEU A 233 93.57 47.17 -1.52
CA LEU A 233 94.73 46.29 -1.72
C LEU A 233 95.42 46.55 -3.07
N ASN A 234 94.66 46.75 -4.15
CA ASN A 234 95.21 47.06 -5.47
C ASN A 234 95.92 48.42 -5.49
N THR A 235 95.36 49.43 -4.79
CA THR A 235 95.99 50.74 -4.65
C THR A 235 97.31 50.66 -3.88
N ASP A 236 97.34 49.92 -2.78
CA ASP A 236 98.56 49.76 -1.97
C ASP A 236 99.62 48.91 -2.70
N PHE A 237 99.20 47.89 -3.45
CA PHE A 237 100.08 47.12 -4.32
C PHE A 237 100.71 47.98 -5.43
N TYR A 238 99.90 48.81 -6.10
CA TYR A 238 100.38 49.70 -7.16
C TYR A 238 101.47 50.68 -6.68
N LYS A 239 101.34 51.21 -5.46
CA LYS A 239 102.35 52.14 -4.89
C LYS A 239 103.74 51.52 -4.77
N THR A 240 103.84 50.21 -4.57
CA THR A 240 105.11 49.50 -4.38
C THR A 240 105.63 48.88 -5.66
N PHE A 241 104.73 48.37 -6.52
CA PHE A 241 105.10 47.54 -7.67
C PHE A 241 104.76 48.17 -9.03
N PHE A 242 104.17 49.38 -9.05
CA PHE A 242 103.77 50.13 -10.25
C PHE A 242 102.94 49.31 -11.28
N THR A 243 102.21 48.30 -10.80
CA THR A 243 101.40 47.38 -11.62
C THR A 243 99.96 47.39 -11.11
N ASN A 244 98.98 47.62 -11.99
CA ASN A 244 97.57 47.68 -11.65
C ASN A 244 96.90 46.33 -11.95
N ILE A 245 96.33 45.69 -10.93
CA ILE A 245 95.68 44.37 -11.02
C ILE A 245 94.18 44.51 -11.40
N ALA A 246 93.69 45.73 -11.69
CA ALA A 246 92.30 45.97 -12.11
C ALA A 246 91.99 45.50 -13.54
N GLU A 247 92.99 45.10 -14.32
CA GLU A 247 92.73 44.30 -15.51
C GLU A 247 92.37 42.89 -15.04
N PHE A 248 91.07 42.62 -14.95
CA PHE A 248 90.59 41.25 -14.89
C PHE A 248 91.19 40.51 -16.07
N ASN A 249 92.09 39.58 -15.78
CA ASN A 249 92.45 38.56 -16.73
C ASN A 249 91.14 37.81 -16.96
N ASP A 250 90.56 38.01 -18.13
CA ASP A 250 89.57 37.11 -18.69
C ASP A 250 90.34 35.80 -18.90
N GLU A 251 90.55 35.05 -17.82
CA GLU A 251 90.88 33.64 -17.88
C GLU A 251 89.65 32.97 -18.48
N THR A 252 89.47 33.19 -19.78
CA THR A 252 89.21 32.14 -20.73
C THR A 252 89.94 30.91 -20.22
N ARG A 253 89.24 30.11 -19.42
CA ARG A 253 89.46 28.66 -19.37
C ARG A 253 89.81 28.31 -20.80
N GLU A 254 91.05 27.86 -21.06
CA GLU A 254 91.53 27.72 -22.44
C GLU A 254 90.40 27.10 -23.25
N LEU A 255 90.00 27.71 -24.36
CA LEU A 255 88.89 27.22 -25.19
C LEU A 255 89.06 25.73 -25.49
N SER A 256 90.31 25.26 -25.53
CA SER A 256 90.75 23.86 -25.60
C SER A 256 90.17 22.96 -24.49
N THR A 257 90.12 23.43 -23.24
CA THR A 257 89.73 22.69 -22.05
C THR A 257 88.21 22.69 -21.88
N LEU A 258 87.55 23.81 -22.17
CA LEU A 258 86.09 23.90 -22.29
C LEU A 258 85.56 23.05 -23.45
N ASN A 259 86.22 23.09 -24.61
CA ASN A 259 85.87 22.21 -25.74
C ASN A 259 86.04 20.74 -25.36
N LYS A 260 87.13 20.35 -24.68
CA LYS A 260 87.29 18.96 -24.22
C LYS A 260 86.18 18.53 -23.26
N LEU A 261 85.78 19.39 -22.32
CA LEU A 261 84.68 19.08 -21.41
C LEU A 261 83.33 18.99 -22.14
N TYR A 262 83.08 19.89 -23.10
CA TYR A 262 81.90 19.84 -23.95
C TYR A 262 81.85 18.56 -24.79
N GLU A 263 82.93 18.23 -25.50
CA GLU A 263 83.02 17.02 -26.33
C GLU A 263 82.82 15.75 -25.48
N ASN A 264 83.44 15.68 -24.30
CA ASN A 264 83.24 14.56 -23.38
C ASN A 264 81.79 14.45 -22.89
N ALA A 265 81.16 15.56 -22.53
CA ALA A 265 79.76 15.59 -22.10
C ALA A 265 78.80 15.24 -23.25
N TYR A 266 79.09 15.71 -24.46
CA TYR A 266 78.29 15.45 -25.66
C TYR A 266 78.39 13.99 -26.09
N GLU A 267 79.59 13.39 -26.12
CA GLU A 267 79.74 11.95 -26.42
C GLU A 267 79.08 11.07 -25.34
N SER A 268 79.14 11.49 -24.06
CA SER A 268 78.41 10.80 -22.98
C SER A 268 76.89 10.87 -23.19
N TYR A 269 76.36 12.05 -23.54
CA TYR A 269 74.93 12.22 -23.83
C TYR A 269 74.50 11.39 -25.04
N LYS A 270 75.28 11.39 -26.11
CA LYS A 270 75.04 10.61 -27.33
C LYS A 270 75.03 9.10 -27.05
N HIS A 271 75.97 8.62 -26.24
CA HIS A 271 76.00 7.22 -25.82
C HIS A 271 74.71 6.84 -25.08
N ASN A 272 74.33 7.63 -24.08
CA ASN A 272 73.09 7.42 -23.31
C ASN A 272 71.84 7.49 -24.18
N TYR A 273 71.78 8.42 -25.14
CA TYR A 273 70.67 8.55 -26.08
C TYR A 273 70.48 7.26 -26.89
N ILE A 274 71.57 6.72 -27.45
CA ILE A 274 71.54 5.49 -28.24
C ILE A 274 71.15 4.29 -27.36
N GLU A 275 71.74 4.14 -26.18
CA GLU A 275 71.37 3.07 -25.25
C GLU A 275 69.87 3.07 -24.94
N ILE A 276 69.31 4.23 -24.59
CA ILE A 276 67.89 4.38 -24.30
C ILE A 276 67.03 4.00 -25.51
N THR A 277 67.39 4.41 -26.73
CA THR A 277 66.62 4.03 -27.94
C THR A 277 66.61 2.54 -28.22
N THR A 278 67.58 1.79 -27.72
CA THR A 278 67.63 0.33 -27.86
C THR A 278 66.93 -0.43 -26.72
N ALA A 279 66.69 0.24 -25.59
CA ALA A 279 66.15 -0.36 -24.38
C ALA A 279 64.61 -0.44 -24.37
N PHE A 280 63.91 0.49 -25.02
CA PHE A 280 62.45 0.62 -24.95
C PHE A 280 61.74 0.10 -26.20
N GLU A 281 60.60 -0.59 -26.05
CA GLU A 281 59.83 -1.21 -27.14
C GLU A 281 59.33 -0.20 -28.18
N GLU A 282 59.10 1.05 -27.76
CA GLU A 282 58.58 2.16 -28.55
C GLU A 282 59.60 2.69 -29.58
N THR A 283 60.90 2.55 -29.27
CA THR A 283 62.00 3.12 -30.07
C THR A 283 62.94 2.04 -30.64
N LYS A 284 62.95 0.84 -30.04
CA LYS A 284 63.80 -0.28 -30.44
C LYS A 284 63.47 -0.78 -31.86
N GLY A 285 64.52 -1.06 -32.63
CA GLY A 285 64.39 -1.63 -33.98
C GLY A 285 63.85 -0.65 -35.02
N GLU A 286 64.17 0.64 -34.90
CA GLU A 286 63.78 1.70 -35.84
C GLU A 286 62.25 1.92 -35.96
N LYS A 287 61.47 1.50 -34.97
CA LYS A 287 60.01 1.65 -34.96
C LYS A 287 59.53 3.11 -34.97
N ASN A 288 60.34 4.06 -34.48
CA ASN A 288 60.03 5.48 -34.49
C ASN A 288 60.88 6.22 -35.53
N ALA A 289 60.25 6.63 -36.63
CA ALA A 289 60.93 7.26 -37.77
C ALA A 289 61.61 8.59 -37.43
N GLU A 290 61.08 9.37 -36.48
CA GLU A 290 61.67 10.65 -36.09
C GLU A 290 62.95 10.45 -35.29
N VAL A 291 62.97 9.48 -34.37
CA VAL A 291 64.17 9.13 -33.59
C VAL A 291 65.25 8.53 -34.50
N THR A 292 64.87 7.67 -35.44
CA THR A 292 65.80 7.12 -36.44
C THR A 292 66.42 8.24 -37.29
N PHE A 293 65.61 9.23 -37.69
CA PHE A 293 66.08 10.38 -38.45
C PHE A 293 67.06 11.27 -37.66
N GLU A 294 66.81 11.49 -36.36
CA GLU A 294 67.72 12.22 -35.47
C GLU A 294 69.09 11.52 -35.31
N ILE A 295 69.10 10.19 -35.23
CA ILE A 295 70.33 9.39 -35.17
C ILE A 295 71.10 9.50 -36.49
N GLN A 296 70.42 9.39 -37.64
CA GLN A 296 71.04 9.52 -38.96
C GLN A 296 71.62 10.91 -39.21
N LYS A 297 70.92 11.97 -38.76
CA LYS A 297 71.34 13.37 -38.88
C LYS A 297 72.34 13.81 -37.81
N ARG A 298 72.61 12.96 -36.81
CA ARG A 298 73.49 13.23 -35.66
C ARG A 298 73.07 14.45 -34.85
N THR A 299 71.77 14.72 -34.75
CA THR A 299 71.22 15.89 -34.04
C THR A 299 70.83 15.56 -32.60
N TYR A 300 70.45 14.30 -32.30
CA TYR A 300 70.19 13.76 -30.95
C TYR A 300 69.28 14.63 -30.06
N SER A 301 68.20 15.17 -30.62
CA SER A 301 67.24 15.99 -29.87
C SER A 301 66.56 15.19 -28.74
N PHE A 302 66.74 15.65 -27.50
CA PHE A 302 66.07 15.08 -26.32
C PHE A 302 64.55 15.11 -26.47
N ARG A 303 64.00 16.21 -27.00
CA ARG A 303 62.55 16.41 -27.14
C ARG A 303 61.91 15.42 -28.11
N THR A 304 62.64 14.99 -29.13
CA THR A 304 62.18 13.97 -30.08
C THR A 304 62.13 12.60 -29.41
N LEU A 305 63.14 12.28 -28.58
CA LEU A 305 63.18 11.03 -27.80
C LEU A 305 62.11 10.99 -26.72
N GLU A 306 61.95 12.08 -25.98
CA GLU A 306 60.92 12.25 -24.95
C GLU A 306 59.52 11.98 -25.52
N ARG A 307 59.17 12.61 -26.64
CA ARG A 307 57.89 12.40 -27.32
C ARG A 307 57.72 10.97 -27.84
N ALA A 308 58.79 10.37 -28.35
CA ALA A 308 58.76 8.99 -28.85
C ALA A 308 58.48 7.98 -27.73
N LEU A 309 59.09 8.17 -26.55
CA LEU A 309 58.93 7.28 -25.39
C LEU A 309 57.58 7.49 -24.68
N LEU A 310 57.08 8.72 -24.60
CA LEU A 310 55.84 9.04 -23.89
C LEU A 310 54.56 8.86 -24.72
N SER A 311 54.71 8.53 -26.02
CA SER A 311 53.64 8.39 -27.02
C SER A 311 52.84 9.68 -27.30
N ASN A 312 51.91 9.64 -28.26
CA ASN A 312 51.08 10.81 -28.61
C ASN A 312 50.17 11.32 -27.47
N LYS A 313 49.98 10.54 -26.39
CA LYS A 313 49.09 10.92 -25.28
C LYS A 313 49.75 11.84 -24.26
N ILE A 314 51.06 11.73 -24.05
CA ILE A 314 51.81 12.53 -23.08
C ILE A 314 52.93 13.23 -23.86
N ARG A 315 52.85 14.55 -24.01
CA ARG A 315 53.74 15.28 -24.93
C ARG A 315 55.10 15.59 -24.31
N THR A 316 55.13 15.84 -23.00
CA THR A 316 56.35 16.11 -22.21
C THR A 316 56.28 15.42 -20.86
N THR A 317 57.42 15.30 -20.16
CA THR A 317 57.47 14.73 -18.80
C THR A 317 56.62 15.52 -17.80
N ASP A 318 56.44 16.82 -18.02
CA ASP A 318 55.60 17.69 -17.19
C ASP A 318 54.12 17.29 -17.25
N ASP A 319 53.68 16.71 -18.37
CA ASP A 319 52.30 16.26 -18.58
C ASP A 319 51.98 14.91 -17.90
N ILE A 320 52.99 14.19 -17.37
CA ILE A 320 52.81 12.89 -16.74
C ILE A 320 51.86 12.99 -15.54
N ALA A 321 52.01 14.03 -14.71
CA ALA A 321 51.16 14.23 -13.55
C ALA A 321 49.68 14.42 -13.96
N THR A 322 49.44 15.22 -15.01
CA THR A 322 48.11 15.45 -15.58
C THR A 322 47.53 14.18 -16.17
N ALA A 323 48.31 13.43 -16.95
CA ALA A 323 47.87 12.18 -17.57
C ALA A 323 47.55 11.09 -16.53
N LEU A 324 48.34 11.00 -15.45
CA LEU A 324 48.05 10.11 -14.32
C LEU A 324 46.78 10.53 -13.58
N GLN A 325 46.57 11.84 -13.41
CA GLN A 325 45.36 12.37 -12.80
C GLN A 325 44.12 12.07 -13.66
N GLU A 326 44.21 12.26 -14.98
CA GLU A 326 43.15 11.89 -15.93
C GLU A 326 42.87 10.39 -15.92
N ALA A 327 43.91 9.55 -15.92
CA ALA A 327 43.76 8.10 -15.83
C ALA A 327 43.07 7.68 -14.52
N ASN A 328 43.43 8.29 -13.40
CA ASN A 328 42.78 8.01 -12.11
C ASN A 328 41.34 8.52 -12.06
N ASN A 329 41.05 9.67 -12.67
CA ASN A 329 39.69 10.19 -12.82
C ASN A 329 38.84 9.26 -13.68
N ASN A 330 39.36 8.80 -14.83
CA ASN A 330 38.69 7.84 -15.70
C ASN A 330 38.43 6.52 -14.97
N ARG A 331 39.41 6.01 -14.20
CA ARG A 331 39.22 4.83 -13.36
C ARG A 331 38.09 5.02 -12.33
N THR A 332 38.03 6.19 -11.70
CA THR A 332 36.98 6.53 -10.73
C THR A 332 35.61 6.59 -11.41
N GLN A 333 35.52 7.16 -12.63
CA GLN A 333 34.29 7.17 -13.41
C GLN A 333 33.83 5.77 -13.80
N ILE A 334 34.76 4.89 -14.22
CA ILE A 334 34.46 3.49 -14.51
C ILE A 334 33.92 2.79 -13.25
N ALA A 335 34.56 3.00 -12.09
CA ALA A 335 34.13 2.46 -10.82
C ALA A 335 32.70 2.92 -10.43
N ASP A 336 32.40 4.20 -10.61
CA ASP A 336 31.06 4.77 -10.37
C ASP A 336 30.02 4.15 -11.33
N ASN A 337 30.34 4.03 -12.61
CA ASN A 337 29.45 3.42 -13.60
C ASN A 337 29.15 1.94 -13.30
N ILE A 338 30.16 1.18 -12.86
CA ILE A 338 29.99 -0.22 -12.43
C ILE A 338 29.05 -0.27 -11.22
N ARG A 339 29.30 0.56 -10.18
CA ARG A 339 28.43 0.63 -9.01
C ARG A 339 26.99 0.90 -9.42
N ASP A 340 26.76 1.94 -10.21
CA ASP A 340 25.42 2.40 -10.55
C ASP A 340 24.67 1.35 -11.38
N SER A 341 25.38 0.63 -12.25
CA SER A 341 24.83 -0.51 -12.99
C SER A 341 24.43 -1.67 -12.07
N LEU A 342 25.27 -2.01 -11.09
CA LEU A 342 24.98 -3.06 -10.12
C LEU A 342 23.80 -2.69 -9.23
N ILE A 343 23.73 -1.44 -8.75
CA ILE A 343 22.58 -0.93 -7.99
C ILE A 343 21.31 -1.12 -8.83
N LYS A 344 21.32 -0.73 -10.11
CA LYS A 344 20.14 -0.85 -10.98
C LYS A 344 19.69 -2.29 -11.22
N ILE A 345 20.64 -3.22 -11.37
CA ILE A 345 20.35 -4.65 -11.61
C ILE A 345 19.81 -5.29 -10.32
N PHE A 346 20.50 -5.07 -9.21
CA PHE A 346 20.18 -5.71 -7.95
C PHE A 346 19.04 -5.05 -7.19
N SER A 347 18.77 -3.75 -7.39
CA SER A 347 17.60 -3.10 -6.80
C SER A 347 16.31 -3.80 -7.22
N ARG A 348 16.21 -4.24 -8.48
CA ARG A 348 15.06 -5.04 -8.97
C ARG A 348 14.93 -6.37 -8.24
N THR A 349 16.06 -6.99 -7.89
CA THR A 349 16.08 -8.26 -7.15
C THR A 349 15.63 -8.02 -5.70
N SER A 350 16.16 -7.00 -5.03
CA SER A 350 15.73 -6.59 -3.68
C SER A 350 14.26 -6.14 -3.64
N GLU A 351 13.80 -5.40 -4.65
CA GLU A 351 12.39 -5.01 -4.81
C GLU A 351 11.50 -6.26 -4.96
N GLY A 352 11.90 -7.21 -5.80
CA GLY A 352 11.20 -8.49 -5.97
C GLY A 352 11.10 -9.28 -4.66
N TYR A 353 12.20 -9.35 -3.90
CA TYR A 353 12.26 -10.02 -2.60
C TYR A 353 11.29 -9.38 -1.60
N ASN A 354 11.35 -8.04 -1.49
CA ASN A 354 10.46 -7.28 -0.61
C ASN A 354 9.00 -7.42 -1.04
N LYS A 355 8.72 -7.47 -2.36
CA LYS A 355 7.37 -7.71 -2.88
C LYS A 355 6.85 -9.08 -2.45
N TYR A 356 7.65 -10.15 -2.53
CA TYR A 356 7.26 -11.47 -2.03
C TYR A 356 7.02 -11.45 -0.52
N LYS A 357 7.90 -10.80 0.25
CA LYS A 357 7.73 -10.64 1.70
C LYS A 357 6.41 -9.94 2.05
N THR A 358 6.12 -8.81 1.42
CA THR A 358 4.85 -8.08 1.60
C THR A 358 3.65 -8.90 1.15
N GLN A 359 3.77 -9.68 0.07
CA GLN A 359 2.72 -10.57 -0.40
C GLN A 359 2.40 -11.64 0.65
N VAL A 360 3.43 -12.27 1.25
CA VAL A 360 3.24 -13.24 2.33
C VAL A 360 2.59 -12.61 3.57
N GLN A 361 3.02 -11.40 3.96
CA GLN A 361 2.38 -10.65 5.06
C GLN A 361 0.90 -10.35 4.77
N THR A 362 0.58 -9.98 3.53
CA THR A 362 -0.80 -9.72 3.09
C THR A 362 -1.64 -11.01 3.15
N ILE A 363 -1.07 -12.14 2.71
CA ILE A 363 -1.73 -13.45 2.80
C ILE A 363 -1.93 -13.83 4.28
N ASN A 364 -0.95 -13.63 5.15
CA ASN A 364 -1.10 -13.90 6.59
C ASN A 364 -2.19 -13.05 7.25
N THR A 365 -2.42 -11.83 6.77
CA THR A 365 -3.53 -10.99 7.25
C THR A 365 -4.89 -11.64 7.01
N PHE A 366 -5.03 -12.48 5.97
CA PHE A 366 -6.22 -13.29 5.76
C PHE A 366 -6.42 -14.33 6.86
N PHE A 367 -5.38 -14.84 7.50
CA PHE A 367 -5.56 -15.88 8.53
C PHE A 367 -5.83 -15.30 9.93
N VAL A 368 -5.69 -13.99 10.10
CA VAL A 368 -5.98 -13.31 11.37
C VAL A 368 -7.45 -13.52 11.75
N ASN A 369 -7.68 -14.05 12.96
CA ASN A 369 -9.00 -14.41 13.52
C ASN A 369 -9.74 -15.54 12.80
N ARG A 370 -9.11 -16.24 11.85
CA ARG A 370 -9.69 -17.40 11.15
C ARG A 370 -9.04 -18.68 11.65
N LYS A 371 -9.60 -19.27 12.72
CA LYS A 371 -9.07 -20.50 13.33
C LYS A 371 -9.49 -21.74 12.53
N ILE A 372 -8.53 -22.62 12.23
CA ILE A 372 -8.79 -23.97 11.69
C ILE A 372 -9.26 -24.85 12.86
N SER A 373 -10.36 -25.57 12.66
CA SER A 373 -11.04 -26.41 13.67
C SER A 373 -11.45 -25.65 14.93
N GLY A 374 -11.58 -24.32 14.85
CA GLY A 374 -11.89 -23.46 15.99
C GLY A 374 -10.76 -23.29 17.01
N LYS A 375 -9.59 -23.90 16.80
CA LYS A 375 -8.48 -23.94 17.77
C LYS A 375 -7.12 -23.49 17.20
N TYR A 376 -6.82 -23.76 15.93
CA TYR A 376 -5.48 -23.56 15.38
C TYR A 376 -5.34 -22.33 14.49
N ASN A 377 -4.22 -21.63 14.61
CA ASN A 377 -3.85 -20.50 13.76
C ASN A 377 -2.89 -20.97 12.67
N PHE A 378 -3.26 -20.74 11.41
CA PHE A 378 -2.39 -21.04 10.28
C PHE A 378 -1.61 -19.80 9.85
N SER A 379 -0.32 -19.95 9.58
CA SER A 379 0.50 -18.87 9.04
C SER A 379 1.54 -19.39 8.05
N ILE A 380 1.90 -18.53 7.09
CA ILE A 380 3.03 -18.75 6.19
C ILE A 380 4.24 -18.03 6.76
N VAL A 381 5.34 -18.74 6.94
CA VAL A 381 6.59 -18.17 7.42
C VAL A 381 7.47 -17.84 6.21
N PHE A 382 7.97 -16.61 6.20
CA PHE A 382 8.94 -16.13 5.22
C PHE A 382 10.33 -16.20 5.85
N ASP A 383 11.06 -17.28 5.57
CA ASP A 383 12.36 -17.55 6.17
C ASP A 383 13.48 -17.07 5.23
N PRO A 384 14.33 -16.11 5.63
CA PRO A 384 15.49 -15.73 4.83
C PRO A 384 16.43 -16.92 4.61
N ASN A 385 16.97 -17.07 3.41
CA ASN A 385 17.93 -18.13 3.12
C ASN A 385 19.21 -17.89 3.95
N PRO A 386 19.64 -18.86 4.78
CA PRO A 386 20.79 -18.68 5.66
C PRO A 386 22.11 -18.59 4.89
N ASN A 387 22.19 -19.23 3.72
CA ASN A 387 23.39 -19.33 2.89
C ASN A 387 23.55 -18.14 1.94
N VAL A 388 22.45 -17.56 1.46
CA VAL A 388 22.48 -16.45 0.50
C VAL A 388 21.54 -15.35 0.98
N ARG A 389 22.09 -14.29 1.58
CA ARG A 389 21.29 -13.22 2.18
C ARG A 389 21.10 -12.05 1.22
N ILE A 390 19.90 -11.47 1.20
CA ILE A 390 19.60 -10.33 0.33
C ILE A 390 20.44 -9.08 0.68
N GLY A 391 20.79 -8.91 1.97
CA GLY A 391 21.64 -7.80 2.41
C GLY A 391 23.09 -7.88 1.88
N ASP A 392 23.54 -9.07 1.49
CA ASP A 392 24.87 -9.24 0.90
C ASP A 392 24.91 -8.66 -0.52
N ILE A 393 23.83 -8.80 -1.29
CA ILE A 393 23.66 -8.16 -2.60
C ILE A 393 23.73 -6.63 -2.51
N GLU A 394 23.10 -6.06 -1.49
CA GLU A 394 23.10 -4.59 -1.28
C GLU A 394 24.50 -4.07 -0.92
N LYS A 395 25.26 -4.83 -0.12
CA LYS A 395 26.66 -4.51 0.22
C LYS A 395 27.59 -4.68 -0.98
N MET A 396 27.34 -5.67 -1.82
CA MET A 396 28.15 -5.97 -3.00
C MET A 396 28.32 -4.75 -3.90
N ALA A 397 27.25 -3.98 -4.13
CA ALA A 397 27.33 -2.77 -4.94
C ALA A 397 28.32 -1.74 -4.37
N TYR A 398 28.40 -1.61 -3.05
CA TYR A 398 29.33 -0.68 -2.39
C TYR A 398 30.77 -1.19 -2.41
N ASP A 399 30.97 -2.48 -2.15
CA ASP A 399 32.30 -3.07 -2.05
C ASP A 399 32.98 -3.20 -3.42
N VAL A 400 32.23 -3.48 -4.49
CA VAL A 400 32.78 -3.50 -5.87
C VAL A 400 33.36 -2.15 -6.25
N ARG A 401 32.72 -1.03 -5.85
CA ARG A 401 33.25 0.32 -6.11
C ARG A 401 34.58 0.55 -5.42
N GLN A 402 34.73 0.08 -4.17
CA GLN A 402 35.98 0.23 -3.44
C GLN A 402 37.10 -0.57 -4.11
N ALA A 403 36.83 -1.82 -4.48
CA ALA A 403 37.78 -2.66 -5.22
C ALA A 403 38.19 -2.03 -6.56
N ALA A 404 37.22 -1.47 -7.30
CA ALA A 404 37.46 -0.73 -8.55
C ALA A 404 38.38 0.48 -8.35
N THR A 405 38.12 1.26 -7.31
CA THR A 405 38.89 2.47 -6.98
C THR A 405 40.31 2.14 -6.48
N ARG A 406 40.51 0.95 -5.90
CA ARG A 406 41.84 0.48 -5.48
C ARG A 406 42.64 -0.14 -6.63
N GLY A 407 42.00 -0.41 -7.77
CA GLY A 407 42.64 -1.11 -8.90
C GLY A 407 42.74 -2.61 -8.68
N GLU A 408 41.94 -3.14 -7.76
CA GLU A 408 41.84 -4.58 -7.47
C GLU A 408 40.92 -5.30 -8.49
N LEU A 409 40.30 -4.55 -9.41
CA LEU A 409 39.53 -5.11 -10.52
C LEU A 409 40.46 -5.50 -11.67
N GLN A 410 40.64 -6.81 -11.82
CA GLN A 410 41.18 -7.44 -13.02
C GLN A 410 40.05 -7.63 -14.04
N PHE A 411 40.21 -7.07 -15.24
CA PHE A 411 39.21 -7.09 -16.33
C PHE A 411 39.45 -8.25 -17.33
N ASP A 412 40.26 -9.21 -16.92
CA ASP A 412 40.77 -10.32 -17.71
C ASP A 412 39.72 -11.45 -17.88
N HIS A 413 38.57 -11.30 -17.24
CA HIS A 413 37.48 -12.30 -17.16
C HIS A 413 36.13 -11.64 -17.47
N SER A 414 35.10 -12.45 -17.74
CA SER A 414 33.77 -11.91 -18.01
C SER A 414 33.18 -11.22 -16.76
N ILE A 415 32.34 -10.19 -16.97
CA ILE A 415 31.65 -9.48 -15.89
C ILE A 415 30.84 -10.45 -15.02
N THR A 416 30.27 -11.49 -15.63
CA THR A 416 29.50 -12.51 -14.94
C THR A 416 30.35 -13.32 -13.97
N GLU A 417 31.50 -13.83 -14.40
CA GLU A 417 32.42 -14.59 -13.54
C GLU A 417 32.94 -13.70 -12.41
N PHE A 418 33.30 -12.46 -12.72
CA PHE A 418 33.72 -11.48 -11.73
C PHE A 418 32.67 -11.31 -10.63
N LEU A 419 31.41 -11.08 -10.98
CA LEU A 419 30.35 -10.87 -9.99
C LEU A 419 30.12 -12.10 -9.12
N GLN A 420 30.16 -13.29 -9.71
CA GLN A 420 29.97 -14.54 -8.95
C GLN A 420 31.12 -14.78 -7.96
N GLU A 421 32.37 -14.58 -8.41
CA GLU A 421 33.57 -14.69 -7.58
C GLU A 421 33.62 -13.63 -6.48
N PHE A 422 33.28 -12.39 -6.83
CA PHE A 422 33.22 -11.28 -5.88
C PHE A 422 32.16 -11.54 -4.81
N PHE A 423 30.96 -11.96 -5.21
CA PHE A 423 29.90 -12.32 -4.27
C PHE A 423 30.32 -13.47 -3.37
N ARG A 424 30.94 -14.53 -3.91
CA ARG A 424 31.47 -15.66 -3.13
C ARG A 424 32.44 -15.20 -2.06
N LYS A 425 33.42 -14.37 -2.42
CA LYS A 425 34.45 -13.85 -1.50
C LYS A 425 33.84 -12.98 -0.41
N MET A 426 32.96 -12.06 -0.79
CA MET A 426 32.30 -11.12 0.13
C MET A 426 31.36 -11.84 1.11
N ALA A 427 30.52 -12.77 0.61
CA ALA A 427 29.60 -13.56 1.41
C ALA A 427 30.28 -14.76 2.13
N LYS A 428 31.61 -14.93 1.95
CA LYS A 428 32.41 -16.02 2.54
C LYS A 428 31.85 -17.42 2.24
N LEU A 429 31.36 -17.61 1.01
CA LEU A 429 30.80 -18.87 0.55
C LEU A 429 31.89 -19.80 0.02
N LYS A 430 31.68 -21.11 0.21
CA LYS A 430 32.59 -22.14 -0.31
C LYS A 430 32.41 -22.32 -1.82
N ASP A 431 31.16 -22.30 -2.27
CA ASP A 431 30.77 -22.55 -3.66
C ASP A 431 30.38 -21.25 -4.37
N ILE A 432 30.52 -21.24 -5.70
CA ILE A 432 30.13 -20.13 -6.56
C ILE A 432 28.61 -20.16 -6.75
N VAL A 433 27.94 -19.04 -6.49
CA VAL A 433 26.51 -18.87 -6.77
C VAL A 433 26.34 -18.36 -8.20
N PRO A 434 25.64 -19.08 -9.10
CA PRO A 434 25.43 -18.62 -10.47
C PRO A 434 24.70 -17.27 -10.53
N ILE A 435 25.05 -16.44 -11.50
CA ILE A 435 24.44 -15.11 -11.66
C ILE A 435 22.91 -15.17 -11.79
N ALA A 436 22.38 -16.21 -12.43
CA ALA A 436 20.93 -16.40 -12.56
C ALA A 436 20.24 -16.55 -11.19
N GLN A 437 20.91 -17.20 -10.22
CA GLN A 437 20.41 -17.32 -8.86
C GLN A 437 20.55 -16.01 -8.09
N LEU A 438 21.63 -15.25 -8.31
CA LEU A 438 21.82 -13.92 -7.70
C LEU A 438 20.79 -12.89 -8.18
N LEU A 439 20.24 -13.07 -9.37
CA LEU A 439 19.20 -12.21 -9.94
C LEU A 439 17.78 -12.70 -9.67
N ASP A 440 17.62 -13.89 -9.09
CA ASP A 440 16.33 -14.45 -8.73
C ASP A 440 16.00 -14.12 -7.26
N PRO A 441 14.97 -13.29 -6.99
CA PRO A 441 14.59 -12.97 -5.62
C PRO A 441 14.23 -14.20 -4.78
N ARG A 442 13.81 -15.30 -5.41
CA ARG A 442 13.42 -16.55 -4.73
C ARG A 442 14.61 -17.30 -4.12
N THR A 443 15.82 -17.02 -4.57
CA THR A 443 17.04 -17.62 -3.98
C THR A 443 17.23 -17.19 -2.52
N TYR A 444 16.71 -16.02 -2.15
CA TYR A 444 16.99 -15.37 -0.87
C TYR A 444 16.02 -15.73 0.26
N PHE A 445 15.03 -16.58 0.00
CA PHE A 445 14.08 -17.02 1.03
C PHE A 445 13.53 -18.41 0.77
N HIS A 446 13.01 -19.02 1.83
CA HIS A 446 12.18 -20.21 1.80
C HIS A 446 10.83 -19.88 2.41
N LEU A 447 9.79 -20.56 1.92
CA LEU A 447 8.47 -20.51 2.51
C LEU A 447 8.22 -21.80 3.25
N SER A 448 7.80 -21.68 4.49
CA SER A 448 7.28 -22.79 5.30
C SER A 448 5.89 -22.41 5.81
N THR A 449 5.15 -23.38 6.33
CA THR A 449 3.82 -23.17 6.91
C THR A 449 3.83 -23.66 8.33
N LYS A 450 3.15 -22.93 9.22
CA LYS A 450 2.99 -23.32 10.63
C LYS A 450 1.52 -23.44 10.98
N LEU A 451 1.23 -24.37 11.87
CA LEU A 451 -0.09 -24.53 12.48
C LEU A 451 0.09 -24.44 13.99
N GLU A 452 -0.25 -23.29 14.55
CA GLU A 452 -0.03 -22.96 15.96
C GLU A 452 -1.29 -23.20 16.79
N ASP A 453 -1.14 -23.78 17.98
CA ASP A 453 -2.22 -23.93 18.96
C ASP A 453 -2.48 -22.66 19.78
N GLU A 454 -3.40 -22.73 20.75
CA GLU A 454 -3.74 -21.59 21.61
C GLU A 454 -2.58 -21.13 22.51
N LEU A 455 -1.56 -21.98 22.67
CA LEU A 455 -0.33 -21.70 23.42
C LEU A 455 0.80 -21.20 22.49
N GLY A 456 0.60 -21.23 21.17
CA GLY A 456 1.58 -20.80 20.16
C GLY A 456 2.58 -21.89 19.75
N GLU A 457 2.33 -23.15 20.11
CA GLU A 457 3.20 -24.27 19.75
C GLU A 457 2.86 -24.80 18.34
N ASP A 458 3.89 -25.07 17.54
CA ASP A 458 3.74 -25.59 16.17
C ASP A 458 3.47 -27.10 16.21
N ILE A 459 2.35 -27.51 15.62
CA ILE A 459 1.87 -28.89 15.67
C ILE A 459 1.70 -29.49 14.27
N SER A 460 1.87 -30.81 14.18
CA SER A 460 1.49 -31.54 12.97
C SER A 460 -0.02 -31.72 12.96
N GLY A 461 -0.72 -30.92 12.15
CA GLY A 461 -2.17 -31.00 12.01
C GLY A 461 -2.64 -32.36 11.45
N SER A 462 -3.88 -32.73 11.78
CA SER A 462 -4.54 -33.90 11.17
C SER A 462 -4.71 -33.74 9.65
N THR A 463 -5.07 -34.84 8.97
CA THR A 463 -5.35 -34.83 7.53
C THR A 463 -6.43 -33.80 7.16
N GLY A 464 -7.50 -33.69 7.95
CA GLY A 464 -8.58 -32.72 7.73
C GLY A 464 -8.17 -31.26 7.99
N GLU A 465 -7.33 -31.02 9.00
CA GLU A 465 -6.78 -29.68 9.30
C GLU A 465 -5.80 -29.23 8.21
N SER A 466 -4.95 -30.13 7.74
CA SER A 466 -4.00 -29.86 6.65
C SER A 466 -4.72 -29.55 5.34
N TYR A 467 -5.77 -30.32 5.02
CA TYR A 467 -6.60 -30.05 3.84
C TYR A 467 -7.29 -28.69 3.95
N SER A 468 -7.82 -28.38 5.13
CA SER A 468 -8.44 -27.07 5.39
C SER A 468 -7.47 -25.92 5.18
N ALA A 469 -6.25 -26.05 5.73
CA ALA A 469 -5.20 -25.05 5.59
C ALA A 469 -4.83 -24.79 4.12
N ILE A 470 -4.69 -25.86 3.32
CA ILE A 470 -4.37 -25.74 1.88
C ILE A 470 -5.50 -25.07 1.11
N ALA A 471 -6.76 -25.45 1.36
CA ALA A 471 -7.92 -24.85 0.70
C ALA A 471 -8.04 -23.36 1.04
N LEU A 472 -7.89 -23.00 2.32
CA LEU A 472 -7.88 -21.61 2.78
C LEU A 472 -6.71 -20.80 2.20
N LEU A 473 -5.53 -21.41 2.05
CA LEU A 473 -4.39 -20.80 1.39
C LEU A 473 -4.68 -20.49 -0.08
N GLY A 474 -5.38 -21.39 -0.78
CA GLY A 474 -5.89 -21.16 -2.12
C GLY A 474 -6.79 -19.92 -2.18
N VAL A 475 -7.76 -19.83 -1.27
CA VAL A 475 -8.67 -18.68 -1.19
C VAL A 475 -7.92 -17.39 -0.85
N ALA A 476 -7.03 -17.40 0.15
CA ALA A 476 -6.23 -16.25 0.56
C ALA A 476 -5.35 -15.73 -0.59
N ARG A 477 -4.76 -16.64 -1.38
CA ARG A 477 -3.97 -16.28 -2.55
C ARG A 477 -4.84 -15.66 -3.65
N LEU A 478 -6.01 -16.19 -3.90
CA LEU A 478 -6.91 -15.67 -4.94
C LEU A 478 -7.56 -14.35 -4.52
N SER A 479 -7.92 -14.19 -3.24
CA SER A 479 -8.52 -12.96 -2.71
C SER A 479 -7.52 -11.79 -2.72
N THR A 480 -6.24 -12.06 -2.51
CA THR A 480 -5.16 -11.05 -2.61
C THR A 480 -4.83 -10.67 -4.05
N GLN A 481 -5.11 -11.52 -5.03
CA GLN A 481 -5.00 -11.20 -6.44
C GLN A 481 -6.22 -10.38 -6.89
N ARG A 482 -6.12 -9.04 -6.81
CA ARG A 482 -7.16 -8.12 -7.28
C ARG A 482 -7.39 -8.21 -8.80
N THR A 483 -8.13 -9.22 -9.26
CA THR A 483 -8.67 -9.24 -10.62
C THR A 483 -9.94 -8.40 -10.65
N LYS A 484 -9.88 -7.23 -11.30
CA LYS A 484 -11.05 -6.34 -11.55
C LYS A 484 -12.16 -6.99 -12.41
N GLN A 485 -11.96 -8.21 -12.89
CA GLN A 485 -12.92 -8.90 -13.74
C GLN A 485 -14.08 -9.47 -12.92
N LYS A 486 -15.30 -9.13 -13.33
CA LYS A 486 -16.55 -9.72 -12.84
C LYS A 486 -16.71 -11.10 -13.50
N GLY A 487 -16.35 -12.16 -12.79
CA GLY A 487 -16.51 -13.54 -13.23
C GLY A 487 -16.99 -14.42 -12.08
N LEU A 488 -17.59 -15.56 -12.39
CA LEU A 488 -17.99 -16.54 -11.39
C LEU A 488 -16.74 -17.15 -10.74
N ARG A 489 -16.79 -17.35 -9.43
CA ARG A 489 -15.69 -17.89 -8.64
C ARG A 489 -16.16 -19.18 -8.00
N PHE A 490 -15.42 -20.26 -8.22
CA PHE A 490 -15.74 -21.57 -7.66
C PHE A 490 -14.60 -22.08 -6.79
N ILE A 491 -14.94 -22.68 -5.66
CA ILE A 491 -14.03 -23.51 -4.87
C ILE A 491 -14.51 -24.94 -5.03
N ILE A 492 -13.63 -25.83 -5.50
CA ILE A 492 -13.92 -27.25 -5.59
C ILE A 492 -13.29 -27.92 -4.38
N LEU A 493 -14.13 -28.51 -3.53
CA LEU A 493 -13.70 -29.29 -2.36
C LEU A 493 -14.06 -30.76 -2.61
N GLU A 494 -13.06 -31.56 -2.96
CA GLU A 494 -13.21 -33.00 -3.17
C GLU A 494 -13.01 -33.76 -1.85
N GLU A 495 -13.84 -34.79 -1.61
CA GLU A 495 -13.70 -35.76 -0.51
C GLU A 495 -13.88 -35.19 0.91
N LEU A 496 -15.05 -34.61 1.18
CA LEU A 496 -15.40 -34.11 2.53
C LEU A 496 -15.50 -35.19 3.61
N GLY A 497 -15.44 -36.47 3.26
CA GLY A 497 -15.51 -37.57 4.22
C GLY A 497 -14.37 -37.57 5.25
N SER A 498 -13.27 -36.88 4.97
CA SER A 498 -12.13 -36.72 5.88
C SER A 498 -12.15 -35.41 6.68
N MET A 499 -13.11 -34.52 6.46
CA MET A 499 -13.22 -33.24 7.15
C MET A 499 -14.29 -33.34 8.25
N ASP A 500 -13.98 -32.85 9.45
CA ASP A 500 -14.98 -32.72 10.51
C ASP A 500 -15.96 -31.57 10.19
N ASN A 501 -17.15 -31.62 10.77
CA ASN A 501 -18.20 -30.61 10.56
C ASN A 501 -17.71 -29.20 10.95
N THR A 502 -16.83 -29.10 11.95
CA THR A 502 -16.26 -27.85 12.44
C THR A 502 -15.37 -27.18 11.39
N ASN A 503 -14.49 -27.94 10.72
CA ASN A 503 -13.67 -27.39 9.62
C ASN A 503 -14.51 -27.08 8.39
N PHE A 504 -15.51 -27.90 8.08
CA PHE A 504 -16.35 -27.68 6.91
C PHE A 504 -17.13 -26.36 6.99
N ASN A 505 -17.70 -26.05 8.16
CA ASN A 505 -18.51 -24.84 8.35
C ASN A 505 -17.74 -23.53 8.14
N ILE A 506 -16.40 -23.57 8.10
CA ILE A 506 -15.57 -22.40 7.78
C ILE A 506 -15.69 -22.04 6.29
N PHE A 507 -15.88 -23.01 5.41
CA PHE A 507 -15.89 -22.77 3.96
C PHE A 507 -17.12 -21.97 3.50
N PRO A 508 -18.36 -22.27 3.92
CA PRO A 508 -19.53 -21.47 3.56
C PRO A 508 -19.40 -20.00 3.94
N ALA A 509 -18.97 -19.72 5.18
CA ALA A 509 -18.77 -18.35 5.66
C ALA A 509 -17.73 -17.59 4.80
N ILE A 510 -16.65 -18.27 4.40
CA ILE A 510 -15.63 -17.68 3.52
C ILE A 510 -16.14 -17.53 2.09
N ALA A 511 -16.92 -18.47 1.61
CA ALA A 511 -17.51 -18.40 0.28
C ALA A 511 -18.49 -17.24 0.17
N GLU A 512 -19.29 -17.00 1.21
CA GLU A 512 -20.14 -15.81 1.30
C GLU A 512 -19.31 -14.51 1.35
N GLU A 513 -18.34 -14.43 2.26
CA GLU A 513 -17.49 -13.24 2.44
C GLU A 513 -16.77 -12.84 1.14
N PHE A 514 -16.24 -13.81 0.40
CA PHE A 514 -15.42 -13.56 -0.80
C PHE A 514 -16.17 -13.80 -2.12
N GLN A 515 -17.48 -14.05 -2.06
CA GLN A 515 -18.36 -14.31 -3.20
C GLN A 515 -17.89 -15.48 -4.08
N TYR A 516 -17.54 -16.59 -3.45
CA TYR A 516 -17.30 -17.88 -4.10
C TYR A 516 -18.54 -18.76 -4.03
N GLN A 517 -18.70 -19.63 -5.02
CA GLN A 517 -19.61 -20.77 -4.99
C GLN A 517 -18.81 -22.02 -4.63
N ILE A 518 -19.32 -22.84 -3.73
CA ILE A 518 -18.67 -24.10 -3.35
C ILE A 518 -19.28 -25.22 -4.18
N ILE A 519 -18.43 -26.00 -4.84
CA ILE A 519 -18.80 -27.28 -5.44
C ILE A 519 -18.08 -28.36 -4.64
N THR A 520 -18.84 -29.33 -4.16
CA THR A 520 -18.28 -30.40 -3.36
C THR A 520 -18.97 -31.73 -3.60
N MET A 521 -18.23 -32.81 -3.36
CA MET A 521 -18.71 -34.18 -3.53
C MET A 521 -18.43 -34.98 -2.26
N ALA A 522 -19.45 -35.69 -1.77
CA ALA A 522 -19.34 -36.57 -0.62
C ALA A 522 -19.75 -38.01 -1.00
N PRO A 523 -19.01 -39.04 -0.58
CA PRO A 523 -19.31 -40.43 -0.89
C PRO A 523 -20.51 -41.00 -0.10
N HIS A 524 -20.96 -40.31 0.95
CA HIS A 524 -22.10 -40.69 1.79
C HIS A 524 -23.08 -39.53 1.92
N THR A 525 -24.33 -39.83 2.31
CA THR A 525 -25.37 -38.83 2.60
C THR A 525 -24.82 -37.84 3.62
N PHE A 526 -24.41 -36.68 3.13
CA PHE A 526 -23.78 -35.65 3.95
C PHE A 526 -24.87 -35.02 4.82
N ASN A 527 -24.82 -35.32 6.12
CA ASN A 527 -25.76 -34.89 7.14
C ASN A 527 -25.10 -33.78 7.99
N ILE A 528 -24.42 -32.84 7.35
CA ILE A 528 -23.95 -31.65 8.06
C ILE A 528 -25.20 -30.91 8.53
N GLY A 529 -25.15 -30.34 9.73
CA GLY A 529 -26.05 -29.25 10.09
C GLY A 529 -25.77 -28.05 9.18
N LEU A 530 -26.25 -28.13 7.93
CA LEU A 530 -26.15 -27.09 6.91
C LEU A 530 -26.90 -25.88 7.47
N SER A 531 -26.21 -24.93 8.09
CA SER A 531 -26.83 -23.66 8.48
C SER A 531 -27.27 -22.86 7.25
N ASP A 532 -26.68 -23.17 6.10
CA ASP A 532 -26.73 -22.35 4.89
C ASP A 532 -27.44 -23.09 3.73
N GLU A 533 -27.67 -22.40 2.63
CA GLU A 533 -28.44 -22.89 1.47
C GLU A 533 -27.59 -23.77 0.52
N TRP A 534 -28.03 -25.01 0.27
CA TRP A 534 -27.32 -25.95 -0.60
C TRP A 534 -28.20 -26.54 -1.69
N TYR A 535 -27.61 -26.70 -2.87
CA TYR A 535 -28.15 -27.46 -3.99
C TYR A 535 -27.49 -28.85 -4.00
N ALA A 536 -28.24 -29.88 -3.58
CA ALA A 536 -27.73 -31.24 -3.45
C ALA A 536 -28.19 -32.12 -4.62
N HIS A 537 -27.25 -32.79 -5.29
CA HIS A 537 -27.53 -33.74 -6.37
C HIS A 537 -27.07 -35.14 -5.98
N TYR A 538 -27.99 -36.10 -5.93
CA TYR A 538 -27.67 -37.49 -5.62
C TYR A 538 -27.31 -38.23 -6.90
N LEU A 539 -26.04 -38.62 -6.99
CA LEU A 539 -25.51 -39.39 -8.10
C LEU A 539 -25.60 -40.89 -7.77
N ILE A 540 -26.52 -41.58 -8.42
CA ILE A 540 -26.77 -43.02 -8.25
C ILE A 540 -26.36 -43.73 -9.54
N LYS A 541 -25.66 -44.88 -9.44
CA LYS A 541 -25.29 -45.66 -10.63
C LYS A 541 -26.53 -46.11 -11.42
N GLY A 542 -26.45 -46.02 -12.74
CA GLY A 542 -27.51 -46.42 -13.66
C GLY A 542 -27.73 -47.93 -13.62
N ARG A 543 -29.01 -48.36 -13.63
CA ARG A 543 -29.37 -49.78 -13.61
C ARG A 543 -28.90 -50.56 -14.84
N ALA A 544 -28.81 -49.90 -16.00
CA ALA A 544 -28.44 -50.52 -17.28
C ALA A 544 -26.95 -50.34 -17.64
N ASN A 545 -26.31 -49.28 -17.15
CA ASN A 545 -24.90 -48.99 -17.38
C ASN A 545 -24.34 -48.32 -16.12
N ASP A 546 -23.41 -49.00 -15.46
CA ASP A 546 -22.79 -48.56 -14.22
C ASP A 546 -21.81 -47.39 -14.40
N LYS A 547 -21.48 -47.04 -15.66
CA LYS A 547 -20.68 -45.87 -16.03
C LYS A 547 -21.49 -44.59 -16.23
N ILE A 548 -22.83 -44.66 -16.15
CA ILE A 548 -23.73 -43.50 -16.31
C ILE A 548 -24.61 -43.40 -15.08
N ASN A 549 -24.89 -42.17 -14.62
CA ASN A 549 -25.81 -41.94 -13.51
C ASN A 549 -27.26 -42.25 -13.90
N HIS A 550 -28.05 -42.72 -12.94
CA HIS A 550 -29.49 -42.93 -13.08
C HIS A 550 -30.19 -41.58 -13.33
N TYR A 551 -31.01 -41.52 -14.38
CA TYR A 551 -31.82 -40.35 -14.73
C TYR A 551 -33.32 -40.66 -14.50
N PRO A 552 -34.09 -39.71 -13.94
CA PRO A 552 -33.67 -38.40 -13.43
C PRO A 552 -32.91 -38.48 -12.10
N CYS A 553 -31.89 -37.62 -11.93
CA CYS A 553 -31.14 -37.52 -10.68
C CYS A 553 -32.01 -36.86 -9.60
N SER A 554 -32.11 -37.47 -8.42
CA SER A 554 -32.77 -36.84 -7.27
C SER A 554 -31.98 -35.61 -6.84
N SER A 555 -32.60 -34.44 -6.93
CA SER A 555 -31.97 -33.14 -6.66
C SER A 555 -32.82 -32.35 -5.67
N PHE A 556 -32.19 -31.72 -4.69
CA PHE A 556 -32.88 -31.08 -3.57
C PHE A 556 -32.28 -29.71 -3.25
N PHE A 557 -33.14 -28.77 -2.85
CA PHE A 557 -32.74 -27.59 -2.12
C PHE A 557 -32.77 -27.91 -0.62
N ARG A 558 -31.65 -27.71 0.07
CA ARG A 558 -31.47 -28.07 1.48
C ARG A 558 -30.98 -26.89 2.31
N THR A 559 -31.62 -26.68 3.45
CA THR A 559 -31.14 -25.84 4.55
C THR A 559 -31.19 -26.65 5.85
N LYS A 560 -30.94 -26.02 6.99
CA LYS A 560 -31.03 -26.66 8.31
C LYS A 560 -32.42 -27.24 8.58
N ASP A 561 -33.45 -26.52 8.14
CA ASP A 561 -34.85 -26.77 8.52
C ASP A 561 -35.72 -27.18 7.32
N VAL A 562 -35.23 -27.01 6.09
CA VAL A 562 -35.99 -27.27 4.86
C VAL A 562 -35.25 -28.25 3.96
N ASN A 563 -35.99 -29.20 3.42
CA ASN A 563 -35.52 -30.12 2.39
C ASN A 563 -36.63 -30.26 1.34
N GLU A 564 -36.48 -29.56 0.22
CA GLU A 564 -37.47 -29.51 -0.86
C GLU A 564 -36.89 -30.06 -2.16
N ASP A 565 -37.72 -30.70 -2.99
CA ASP A 565 -37.35 -31.05 -4.36
C ASP A 565 -36.88 -29.80 -5.13
N LEU A 566 -35.73 -29.90 -5.80
CA LEU A 566 -35.13 -28.74 -6.44
C LEU A 566 -35.98 -28.17 -7.57
N GLY A 567 -36.68 -29.02 -8.33
CA GLY A 567 -37.56 -28.57 -9.41
C GLY A 567 -38.76 -27.79 -8.87
N ALA A 568 -39.36 -28.28 -7.78
CA ALA A 568 -40.43 -27.58 -7.08
C ALA A 568 -39.98 -26.23 -6.52
N TYR A 569 -38.80 -26.18 -5.89
CA TYR A 569 -38.23 -24.96 -5.32
C TYR A 569 -37.96 -23.90 -6.40
N LEU A 570 -37.26 -24.27 -7.49
CA LEU A 570 -36.93 -23.32 -8.56
C LEU A 570 -38.19 -22.73 -9.21
N ASN A 571 -39.24 -23.52 -9.40
CA ASN A 571 -40.53 -23.05 -9.92
C ASN A 571 -41.22 -22.05 -8.99
N LYS A 572 -41.02 -22.13 -7.67
CA LYS A 572 -41.53 -21.15 -6.71
C LYS A 572 -40.75 -19.84 -6.71
N VAL A 573 -39.43 -19.89 -6.90
CA VAL A 573 -38.53 -18.72 -6.80
C VAL A 573 -38.43 -17.94 -8.12
N THR A 574 -38.69 -18.58 -9.25
CA THR A 574 -38.67 -17.95 -10.59
C THR A 574 -40.03 -17.44 -11.09
N ALA A 575 -41.10 -17.68 -10.33
CA ALA A 575 -42.43 -17.09 -10.56
C ALA A 575 -42.55 -15.77 -9.80
#